data_AF-A0A7C4AF07-F1
#
_entry.id   AF-A0A7C4AF07-F1
#
_cell.length_a   1.000
_cell.length_b   1.000
_cell.length_c   1.000
_cell.angle_alpha   90.00
_cell.angle_beta   90.00
_cell.angle_gamma   90.00
#
_symmetry.space_group_name_H-M   'P 1'
#
loop_
_entity.id
_entity.type
_entity.pdbx_description
1 polymer ?
#
loop_
_entity_poly.entity_id
_entity_poly.type
_entity_poly.pdbx_seq_one_letter_code
_entity_poly.pdbx_strand_id
1 'polypeptide(L)'
;MKTLEELLREFAGNPAGLAAYAVQLQQQLAQAQAIIAELKRELFGPKADKLNAEQAEQLRQLVGDVQTQQQRPPPLSREVLEEALAQEQAEQRQRAKDRTRRHLPPVQLERQQLILEPADKICPASGQPRRRIGQEVTTEYDYLPAKLIIREIVRPKYAGCQQGCCQGVTTAPLPPRLVPQSKLGLGLAVHLLLSRFDDHVAYYTLERIFRERFGVAITRQQIVQWVEKVAHWLQAIYRLIWEELQAGDYLQIDESPVKVLDPEVKGKAAQGYLWFYARPGRYVFLEFHSSRGRDGPRERLRGFRGTMQTDGYELYEALRKEPASRLKRIGCTSHARRKFYKALQES
;
A
#
# COMPACT_ATOMS: atom_id res chain seq x y z
N MET A 1 -35.52 -23.32 -15.27
CA MET A 1 -36.27 -23.07 -16.52
C MET A 1 -37.38 -24.09 -16.59
N LYS A 2 -38.61 -23.68 -16.93
CA LYS A 2 -39.69 -24.63 -17.21
C LYS A 2 -39.28 -25.51 -18.40
N THR A 3 -39.55 -26.80 -18.32
CA THR A 3 -39.25 -27.73 -19.40
C THR A 3 -40.22 -27.50 -20.58
N LEU A 4 -39.85 -28.00 -21.77
CA LEU A 4 -40.70 -27.89 -22.95
C LEU A 4 -42.09 -28.51 -22.71
N GLU A 5 -42.15 -29.62 -21.97
CA GLU A 5 -43.40 -30.30 -21.63
C GLU A 5 -44.27 -29.51 -20.65
N GLU A 6 -43.66 -28.79 -19.71
CA GLU A 6 -44.37 -27.90 -18.78
C GLU A 6 -44.97 -26.69 -19.50
N LEU A 7 -44.22 -26.07 -20.42
CA LEU A 7 -44.69 -24.94 -21.22
C LEU A 7 -45.82 -25.35 -22.17
N LEU A 8 -45.72 -26.53 -22.77
CA LEU A 8 -46.76 -27.09 -23.63
C LEU A 8 -48.03 -27.44 -22.86
N ARG A 9 -47.92 -27.89 -21.60
CA ARG A 9 -49.08 -28.12 -20.72
C ARG A 9 -49.73 -26.83 -20.23
N GLU A 10 -48.94 -25.85 -19.84
CA GLU A 10 -49.40 -24.63 -19.18
C GLU A 10 -50.01 -23.61 -20.16
N PHE A 11 -49.54 -23.58 -21.41
CA PHE A 11 -50.04 -22.69 -22.45
C PHE A 11 -50.86 -23.40 -23.53
N ALA A 12 -51.29 -24.65 -23.30
CA ALA A 12 -52.16 -25.40 -24.20
C ALA A 12 -53.45 -24.60 -24.48
N GLY A 13 -53.63 -24.14 -25.72
CA GLY A 13 -54.80 -23.35 -26.14
C GLY A 13 -54.73 -21.85 -25.83
N ASN A 14 -53.62 -21.34 -25.27
CA ASN A 14 -53.41 -19.90 -25.01
C ASN A 14 -52.18 -19.35 -25.75
N PRO A 15 -52.27 -19.15 -27.09
CA PRO A 15 -51.17 -18.66 -27.90
C PRO A 15 -50.72 -17.23 -27.50
N ALA A 16 -51.62 -16.41 -26.96
CA ALA A 16 -51.30 -15.07 -26.47
C ALA A 16 -50.43 -15.11 -25.21
N GLY A 17 -50.70 -16.04 -24.28
CA GLY A 17 -49.91 -16.25 -23.07
C GLY A 17 -48.50 -16.76 -23.38
N LEU A 18 -48.36 -17.66 -24.36
CA LEU A 18 -47.06 -18.16 -24.81
C LEU A 18 -46.23 -17.05 -25.48
N ALA A 19 -46.87 -16.19 -26.29
CA ALA A 19 -46.21 -15.05 -26.92
C ALA A 19 -45.73 -14.02 -25.87
N ALA A 20 -46.55 -13.72 -24.86
CA ALA A 20 -46.16 -12.84 -23.76
C ALA A 20 -44.99 -13.40 -22.94
N TYR A 21 -44.99 -14.71 -22.66
CA TYR A 21 -43.89 -15.39 -21.98
C TYR A 21 -42.60 -15.38 -22.82
N ALA A 22 -42.69 -15.58 -24.14
CA ALA A 22 -41.54 -15.49 -25.04
C ALA A 22 -40.94 -14.07 -25.07
N VAL A 23 -41.79 -13.03 -25.11
CA VAL A 23 -41.36 -11.62 -25.02
C VAL A 23 -40.67 -11.34 -23.68
N GLN A 24 -41.23 -11.84 -22.57
CA GLN A 24 -40.63 -11.71 -21.24
C GLN A 24 -39.26 -12.41 -21.17
N LEU A 25 -39.13 -13.60 -21.76
CA LEU A 25 -37.88 -14.35 -21.81
C LEU A 25 -36.83 -13.63 -22.66
N GLN A 26 -37.24 -13.06 -23.80
CA GLN A 26 -36.36 -12.24 -24.65
C GLN A 26 -35.89 -10.98 -23.93
N GLN A 27 -36.77 -10.31 -23.18
CA GLN A 27 -36.39 -9.15 -22.35
C GLN A 27 -35.39 -9.55 -21.26
N GLN A 28 -35.63 -10.66 -20.55
CA GLN A 28 -34.70 -11.17 -19.54
C GLN A 28 -33.35 -11.56 -20.14
N LEU A 29 -33.34 -12.16 -21.33
CA LEU A 29 -32.11 -12.54 -22.03
C LEU A 29 -31.34 -11.31 -22.50
N ALA A 30 -32.02 -10.30 -23.02
CA ALA A 30 -31.41 -9.02 -23.39
C ALA A 30 -30.83 -8.29 -22.16
N GLN A 31 -31.55 -8.26 -21.04
CA GLN A 31 -31.06 -7.71 -19.77
C GLN A 31 -29.83 -8.47 -19.25
N ALA A 32 -29.87 -9.80 -19.26
CA ALA A 32 -28.75 -10.63 -18.84
C ALA A 32 -27.52 -10.43 -19.74
N GLN A 33 -27.72 -10.35 -21.06
CA GLN A 33 -26.64 -10.06 -22.01
C GLN A 33 -26.04 -8.67 -21.81
N ALA A 34 -26.86 -7.64 -21.53
CA ALA A 34 -26.40 -6.30 -21.20
C ALA A 34 -25.56 -6.27 -19.92
N ILE A 35 -26.00 -6.96 -18.86
CA ILE A 35 -25.25 -7.10 -17.60
C ILE A 35 -23.91 -7.82 -17.85
N ILE A 36 -23.90 -8.90 -18.63
CA ILE A 36 -22.67 -9.63 -18.98
C ILE A 36 -21.72 -8.73 -19.77
N ALA A 37 -22.23 -7.92 -20.70
CA ALA A 37 -21.42 -6.97 -21.45
C ALA A 37 -20.83 -5.87 -20.56
N GLU A 38 -21.61 -5.34 -19.59
CA GLU A 38 -21.13 -4.37 -18.60
C GLU A 38 -20.04 -4.98 -17.71
N LEU A 39 -20.28 -6.16 -17.12
CA LEU A 39 -19.28 -6.86 -16.30
C LEU A 39 -18.00 -7.17 -17.08
N LYS A 40 -18.11 -7.57 -18.35
CA LYS A 40 -16.93 -7.76 -19.22
C LYS A 40 -16.18 -6.46 -19.47
N ARG A 41 -16.88 -5.33 -19.64
CA ARG A 41 -16.24 -4.00 -19.77
C ARG A 41 -15.62 -3.52 -18.46
N GLU A 42 -16.18 -3.84 -17.31
CA GLU A 42 -15.60 -3.45 -16.02
C GLU A 42 -14.36 -4.31 -15.66
N LEU A 43 -14.41 -5.60 -15.96
CA LEU A 43 -13.31 -6.54 -15.69
C LEU A 43 -12.19 -6.47 -16.74
N PHE A 44 -12.52 -6.25 -18.01
CA PHE A 44 -11.59 -6.32 -19.15
C PHE A 44 -11.59 -5.05 -20.01
N GLY A 45 -12.13 -3.95 -19.50
CA GLY A 45 -12.16 -2.67 -20.19
C GLY A 45 -10.78 -2.04 -20.37
N PRO A 46 -10.70 -0.92 -21.10
CA PRO A 46 -9.44 -0.27 -21.49
C PRO A 46 -8.58 0.30 -20.35
N LYS A 47 -8.95 0.06 -19.08
CA LYS A 47 -8.18 0.42 -17.88
C LYS A 47 -7.56 -0.78 -17.14
N ALA A 48 -7.81 -2.01 -17.58
CA ALA A 48 -6.97 -3.14 -17.19
C ALA A 48 -5.69 -3.06 -18.04
N ASP A 49 -4.53 -3.30 -17.43
CA ASP A 49 -3.28 -3.49 -18.17
C ASP A 49 -3.56 -4.46 -19.32
N LYS A 50 -3.43 -3.98 -20.56
CA LYS A 50 -3.66 -4.82 -21.72
C LYS A 50 -2.60 -5.90 -21.68
N LEU A 51 -3.02 -7.13 -21.42
CA LEU A 51 -2.20 -8.30 -21.67
C LEU A 51 -1.85 -8.25 -23.16
N ASN A 52 -0.56 -8.27 -23.49
CA ASN A 52 -0.13 -8.48 -24.86
C ASN A 52 -0.62 -9.87 -25.34
N ALA A 53 -0.59 -10.13 -26.65
CA ALA A 53 -1.14 -11.37 -27.21
C ALA A 53 -0.54 -12.64 -26.55
N GLU A 54 0.72 -12.57 -26.15
CA GLU A 54 1.45 -13.63 -25.47
C GLU A 54 0.98 -13.84 -24.02
N GLN A 55 0.78 -12.75 -23.27
CA GLN A 55 0.25 -12.77 -21.90
C GLN A 55 -1.21 -13.24 -21.87
N ALA A 56 -2.02 -12.87 -22.88
CA ALA A 56 -3.39 -13.35 -23.02
C ALA A 56 -3.44 -14.85 -23.33
N GLU A 57 -2.50 -15.34 -24.13
CA GLU A 57 -2.38 -16.78 -24.43
C GLU A 57 -1.90 -17.58 -23.23
N GLN A 58 -0.91 -17.08 -22.49
CA GLN A 58 -0.47 -17.67 -21.22
C GLN A 58 -1.60 -17.71 -20.19
N LEU A 59 -2.44 -16.66 -20.12
CA LEU A 59 -3.60 -16.65 -19.22
C LEU A 59 -4.65 -17.69 -19.65
N ARG A 60 -4.87 -17.85 -20.96
CA ARG A 60 -5.77 -18.90 -21.50
C ARG A 60 -5.26 -20.30 -21.18
N GLN A 61 -3.95 -20.54 -21.32
CA GLN A 61 -3.33 -21.81 -20.94
C GLN A 61 -3.47 -22.08 -19.43
N LEU A 62 -3.18 -21.09 -18.58
CA LEU A 62 -3.35 -21.21 -17.12
C LEU A 62 -4.80 -21.50 -16.71
N VAL A 63 -5.77 -20.86 -17.36
CA VAL A 63 -7.20 -21.15 -17.12
C VAL A 63 -7.57 -22.55 -17.60
N GLY A 64 -7.03 -23.00 -18.74
CA GLY A 64 -7.17 -24.38 -19.23
C GLY A 64 -6.60 -25.40 -18.25
N ASP A 65 -5.42 -25.13 -17.68
CA ASP A 65 -4.77 -26.00 -16.69
C ASP A 65 -5.59 -26.09 -15.40
N VAL A 66 -6.16 -24.97 -14.94
CA VAL A 66 -7.05 -24.94 -13.75
C VAL A 66 -8.36 -25.69 -14.01
N GLN A 67 -8.94 -25.55 -15.20
CA GLN A 67 -10.14 -26.33 -15.58
C GLN A 67 -9.83 -27.83 -15.67
N THR A 68 -8.66 -28.19 -16.19
CA THR A 68 -8.19 -29.59 -16.25
C THR A 68 -7.92 -30.16 -14.85
N GLN A 69 -7.43 -29.33 -13.92
CA GLN A 69 -7.30 -29.71 -12.50
C GLN A 69 -8.65 -29.86 -11.78
N GLN A 70 -9.66 -29.06 -12.14
CA GLN A 70 -11.02 -29.19 -11.59
C GLN A 70 -11.78 -30.39 -12.16
N GLN A 71 -11.43 -30.83 -13.37
CA GLN A 71 -11.99 -32.03 -14.01
C GLN A 71 -11.26 -33.32 -13.62
N ARG A 72 -10.14 -33.24 -12.88
CA ARG A 72 -9.56 -34.44 -12.26
C ARG A 72 -10.58 -35.00 -11.26
N PRO A 73 -10.93 -36.28 -11.35
CA PRO A 73 -11.81 -36.89 -10.36
C PRO A 73 -11.19 -36.67 -8.97
N PRO A 74 -11.99 -36.28 -7.96
CA PRO A 74 -11.48 -36.19 -6.60
C PRO A 74 -10.89 -37.55 -6.20
N PRO A 75 -9.74 -37.58 -5.50
CA PRO A 75 -9.13 -38.84 -5.10
C PRO A 75 -10.15 -39.68 -4.31
N LEU A 76 -10.34 -40.92 -4.75
CA LEU A 76 -11.36 -41.85 -4.23
C LEU A 76 -11.07 -42.33 -2.80
N SER A 77 -9.93 -41.95 -2.20
CA SER A 77 -9.59 -42.27 -0.81
C SER A 77 -8.75 -41.17 -0.15
N ARG A 78 -8.85 -41.06 1.18
CA ARG A 78 -8.09 -40.10 2.00
C ARG A 78 -6.56 -40.27 1.84
N GLU A 79 -6.10 -41.49 1.61
CA GLU A 79 -4.67 -41.83 1.45
C GLU A 79 -4.05 -41.15 0.22
N VAL A 80 -4.78 -41.11 -0.90
CA VAL A 80 -4.30 -40.46 -2.14
C VAL A 80 -4.27 -38.93 -1.99
N LEU A 81 -5.16 -38.35 -1.18
CA LEU A 81 -5.15 -36.92 -0.86
C LEU A 81 -3.95 -36.54 0.02
N GLU A 82 -3.62 -37.38 1.00
CA GLU A 82 -2.47 -37.20 1.88
C GLU A 82 -1.13 -37.34 1.11
N GLU A 83 -1.02 -38.30 0.19
CA GLU A 83 0.16 -38.43 -0.67
C GLU A 83 0.34 -37.25 -1.63
N ALA A 84 -0.75 -36.74 -2.23
CA ALA A 84 -0.69 -35.58 -3.11
C ALA A 84 -0.24 -34.31 -2.34
N LEU A 85 -0.78 -34.10 -1.13
CA LEU A 85 -0.37 -33.00 -0.25
C LEU A 85 1.10 -33.14 0.19
N ALA A 86 1.57 -34.36 0.48
CA ALA A 86 2.96 -34.61 0.85
C ALA A 86 3.93 -34.34 -0.31
N GLN A 87 3.57 -34.73 -1.54
CA GLN A 87 4.35 -34.46 -2.74
C GLN A 87 4.43 -32.96 -3.05
N GLU A 88 3.31 -32.24 -2.93
CA GLU A 88 3.26 -30.79 -3.16
C GLU A 88 4.11 -30.04 -2.11
N GLN A 89 4.07 -30.47 -0.85
CA GLN A 89 4.96 -29.94 0.20
C GLN A 89 6.43 -30.26 -0.05
N ALA A 90 6.76 -31.45 -0.57
CA ALA A 90 8.12 -31.84 -0.90
C ALA A 90 8.67 -30.99 -2.06
N GLU A 91 7.89 -30.77 -3.12
CA GLU A 91 8.25 -29.88 -4.23
C GLU A 91 8.45 -28.44 -3.77
N GLN A 92 7.59 -27.92 -2.89
CA GLN A 92 7.77 -26.59 -2.29
C GLN A 92 9.06 -26.49 -1.48
N ARG A 93 9.41 -27.52 -0.70
CA ARG A 93 10.69 -27.60 0.05
C ARG A 93 11.89 -27.68 -0.90
N GLN A 94 11.78 -28.40 -2.01
CA GLN A 94 12.81 -28.49 -3.05
C GLN A 94 13.05 -27.13 -3.72
N ARG A 95 11.97 -26.45 -4.15
CA ARG A 95 12.03 -25.10 -4.74
C ARG A 95 12.56 -24.06 -3.74
N ALA A 96 12.25 -24.20 -2.45
CA ALA A 96 12.82 -23.38 -1.40
C ALA A 96 14.33 -23.60 -1.25
N LYS A 97 14.81 -24.85 -1.28
CA LYS A 97 16.24 -25.21 -1.26
C LYS A 97 17.00 -24.70 -2.49
N ASP A 98 16.41 -24.78 -3.68
CA ASP A 98 17.03 -24.28 -4.91
C ASP A 98 17.10 -22.75 -4.96
N ARG A 99 16.15 -22.04 -4.34
CA ARG A 99 16.25 -20.59 -4.14
C ARG A 99 17.42 -20.20 -3.22
N THR A 100 17.76 -21.02 -2.24
CA THR A 100 18.91 -20.81 -1.35
C THR A 100 20.26 -20.98 -2.06
N ARG A 101 20.29 -21.64 -3.22
CA ARG A 101 21.51 -21.93 -4.01
C ARG A 101 21.90 -20.85 -5.01
N ARG A 102 21.16 -19.74 -5.12
CA ARG A 102 21.68 -18.53 -5.79
C ARG A 102 22.75 -17.91 -4.88
N HIS A 103 23.94 -18.49 -4.92
CA HIS A 103 25.17 -17.92 -4.35
C HIS A 103 25.51 -16.65 -5.13
N LEU A 104 24.81 -15.56 -4.85
CA LEU A 104 25.33 -14.25 -5.18
C LEU A 104 26.65 -14.09 -4.40
N PRO A 105 27.73 -13.63 -5.04
CA PRO A 105 28.99 -13.37 -4.36
C PRO A 105 28.74 -12.44 -3.17
N PRO A 106 29.53 -12.55 -2.08
CA PRO A 106 29.36 -11.68 -0.92
C PRO A 106 29.50 -10.23 -1.35
N VAL A 107 28.39 -9.49 -1.33
CA VAL A 107 28.37 -8.08 -1.70
C VAL A 107 29.03 -7.30 -0.56
N GLN A 108 30.24 -6.82 -0.80
CA GLN A 108 30.90 -5.90 0.12
C GLN A 108 30.32 -4.51 -0.10
N LEU A 109 29.52 -4.03 0.85
CA LEU A 109 29.02 -2.66 0.82
C LEU A 109 30.17 -1.67 1.06
N GLU A 110 30.14 -0.56 0.33
CA GLU A 110 31.03 0.56 0.61
C GLU A 110 30.76 1.08 2.03
N ARG A 111 31.85 1.29 2.78
CA ARG A 111 31.81 1.90 4.11
C ARG A 111 32.30 3.34 4.02
N GLN A 112 31.45 4.28 4.37
CA GLN A 112 31.80 5.70 4.48
C GLN A 112 31.97 6.05 5.96
N GLN A 113 33.21 6.35 6.34
CA GLN A 113 33.55 6.70 7.72
C GLN A 113 33.57 8.22 7.90
N LEU A 114 32.84 8.69 8.90
CA LEU A 114 32.89 10.05 9.41
C LEU A 114 33.48 10.04 10.82
N ILE A 115 34.68 10.57 10.99
CA ILE A 115 35.34 10.67 12.29
C ILE A 115 34.96 12.01 12.91
N LEU A 116 34.28 11.97 14.06
CA LEU A 116 33.93 13.16 14.84
C LEU A 116 34.85 13.25 16.05
N GLU A 117 35.78 14.19 15.96
CA GLU A 117 36.73 14.48 17.01
C GLU A 117 36.10 15.40 18.08
N PRO A 118 36.37 15.21 19.38
CA PRO A 118 35.91 16.13 20.41
C PRO A 118 36.63 17.49 20.30
N ALA A 119 35.98 18.55 20.79
CA ALA A 119 36.58 19.89 20.84
C ALA A 119 37.78 19.95 21.80
N ASP A 120 37.69 19.28 22.96
CA ASP A 120 38.71 19.34 24.02
C ASP A 120 39.83 18.30 23.82
N LYS A 121 40.59 18.41 22.73
CA LYS A 121 41.73 17.51 22.47
C LYS A 121 42.96 17.85 23.30
N ILE A 122 43.01 19.07 23.84
CA ILE A 122 44.13 19.59 24.60
C ILE A 122 43.70 19.77 26.06
N CYS A 123 44.60 19.45 26.98
CA CYS A 123 44.37 19.70 28.38
C CYS A 123 44.43 21.22 28.66
N PRO A 124 43.38 21.82 29.26
CA PRO A 124 43.39 23.26 29.58
C PRO A 124 44.42 23.61 30.67
N ALA A 125 44.79 22.67 31.54
CA ALA A 125 45.73 22.91 32.64
C ALA A 125 47.20 22.75 32.24
N SER A 126 47.51 21.84 31.32
CA SER A 126 48.90 21.50 30.96
C SER A 126 49.28 21.74 29.51
N GLY A 127 48.32 22.11 28.65
CA GLY A 127 48.55 22.30 27.22
C GLY A 127 48.90 21.03 26.45
N GLN A 128 48.94 19.86 27.11
CA GLN A 128 49.29 18.59 26.47
C GLN A 128 48.08 17.95 25.75
N PRO A 129 48.31 17.21 24.65
CA PRO A 129 47.26 16.45 24.00
C PRO A 129 46.73 15.35 24.92
N ARG A 130 45.40 15.21 24.95
CA ARG A 130 44.73 14.12 25.64
C ARG A 130 45.02 12.79 24.93
N ARG A 131 45.08 11.69 25.69
CA ARG A 131 45.36 10.35 25.14
C ARG A 131 44.08 9.72 24.59
N ARG A 132 44.11 9.25 23.34
CA ARG A 132 43.02 8.42 22.78
C ARG A 132 43.03 7.05 23.45
N ILE A 133 41.90 6.67 24.04
CA ILE A 133 41.71 5.42 24.79
C ILE A 133 40.78 4.43 24.11
N GLY A 134 39.99 4.87 23.13
CA GLY A 134 39.06 4.02 22.41
C GLY A 134 38.25 4.81 21.39
N GLN A 135 37.19 4.19 20.89
CA GLN A 135 36.22 4.85 20.01
C GLN A 135 34.84 4.22 20.15
N GLU A 136 33.80 5.02 19.97
CA GLU A 136 32.44 4.55 19.72
C GLU A 136 32.17 4.58 18.23
N VAL A 137 31.69 3.48 17.66
CA VAL A 137 31.28 3.41 16.25
C VAL A 137 29.78 3.25 16.18
N THR A 138 29.12 4.17 15.49
CA THR A 138 27.69 4.10 15.21
C THR A 138 27.50 3.80 13.73
N THR A 139 26.73 2.74 13.44
CA THR A 139 26.57 2.25 12.06
C THR A 139 25.14 2.41 11.59
N GLU A 140 24.98 2.96 10.39
CA GLU A 140 23.69 3.16 9.72
C GLU A 140 23.77 2.70 8.26
N TYR A 141 22.68 2.17 7.73
CA TYR A 141 22.52 1.91 6.31
C TYR A 141 21.98 3.15 5.63
N ASP A 142 22.67 3.60 4.59
CA ASP A 142 22.18 4.70 3.76
C ASP A 142 22.06 4.28 2.30
N TYR A 143 21.22 4.99 1.56
CA TYR A 143 20.95 4.75 0.16
C TYR A 143 21.31 5.99 -0.64
N LEU A 144 22.39 5.88 -1.40
CA LEU A 144 22.69 6.79 -2.50
C LEU A 144 22.00 6.25 -3.76
N PRO A 145 21.73 7.07 -4.80
CA PRO A 145 21.08 6.59 -6.01
C PRO A 145 21.71 5.27 -6.52
N ALA A 146 20.89 4.21 -6.56
CA ALA A 146 21.26 2.84 -6.92
C ALA A 146 22.35 2.14 -6.06
N LYS A 147 22.70 2.68 -4.89
CA LYS A 147 23.79 2.15 -4.06
C LYS A 147 23.45 2.17 -2.57
N LEU A 148 23.36 0.98 -1.97
CA LEU A 148 23.30 0.83 -0.52
C LEU A 148 24.72 0.91 0.05
N ILE A 149 24.91 1.73 1.07
CA ILE A 149 26.20 1.93 1.76
C ILE A 149 26.03 1.76 3.26
N ILE A 150 27.15 1.56 3.95
CA ILE A 150 27.23 1.63 5.41
C ILE A 150 27.89 2.95 5.78
N ARG A 151 27.19 3.80 6.52
CA ARG A 151 27.77 4.99 7.15
C ARG A 151 28.20 4.64 8.57
N GLU A 152 29.47 4.90 8.88
CA GLU A 152 30.07 4.67 10.19
C GLU A 152 30.48 6.01 10.79
N ILE A 153 29.78 6.44 11.84
CA ILE A 153 30.16 7.62 12.62
C ILE A 153 31.09 7.13 13.74
N VAL A 154 32.38 7.43 13.60
CA VAL A 154 33.42 7.05 14.56
C VAL A 154 33.67 8.23 15.49
N ARG A 155 33.49 8.03 16.79
CA ARG A 155 33.67 9.05 17.83
C ARG A 155 34.78 8.60 18.78
N PRO A 156 36.04 9.07 18.58
CA PRO A 156 37.14 8.70 19.43
C PRO A 156 36.93 9.19 20.88
N LYS A 157 37.33 8.35 21.83
CA LYS A 157 37.31 8.64 23.27
C LYS A 157 38.70 9.08 23.71
N TYR A 158 38.77 10.20 24.41
CA TYR A 158 39.99 10.76 24.96
C TYR A 158 39.93 10.77 26.48
N ALA A 159 40.98 10.28 27.13
CA ALA A 159 41.13 10.32 28.58
C ALA A 159 41.91 11.57 29.04
N GLY A 160 42.05 11.70 30.36
CA GLY A 160 42.91 12.70 30.98
C GLY A 160 44.35 12.74 30.47
N CYS A 161 45.02 13.87 30.72
CA CYS A 161 46.43 14.09 30.46
C CYS A 161 47.28 13.07 31.25
N GLN A 162 48.47 12.72 30.77
CA GLN A 162 49.40 11.82 31.50
C GLN A 162 49.79 12.34 32.89
N GLN A 163 49.69 13.66 33.09
CA GLN A 163 50.07 14.33 34.33
C GLN A 163 48.96 14.30 35.41
N GLY A 164 47.80 13.67 35.14
CA GLY A 164 46.69 13.57 36.10
C GLY A 164 45.93 14.88 36.37
N CYS A 165 46.31 15.95 35.67
CA CYS A 165 45.80 17.32 35.75
C CYS A 165 44.36 17.52 35.27
N CYS A 166 43.86 16.63 34.41
CA CYS A 166 42.46 16.61 33.99
C CYS A 166 41.94 15.17 34.08
N GLN A 167 40.79 15.00 34.75
CA GLN A 167 40.11 13.71 34.90
C GLN A 167 38.86 13.69 34.01
N GLY A 168 38.42 12.47 33.64
CA GLY A 168 37.22 12.26 32.82
C GLY A 168 37.51 11.85 31.37
N VAL A 169 36.47 11.33 30.72
CA VAL A 169 36.50 10.88 29.32
C VAL A 169 35.74 11.90 28.47
N THR A 170 36.43 12.46 27.48
CA THR A 170 35.82 13.37 26.49
C THR A 170 35.55 12.60 25.20
N THR A 171 34.38 12.81 24.61
CA THR A 171 33.97 12.21 23.33
C THR A 171 33.06 13.20 22.60
N ALA A 172 33.12 13.23 21.27
CA ALA A 172 32.21 14.08 20.50
C ALA A 172 30.74 13.66 20.71
N PRO A 173 29.80 14.61 20.80
CA PRO A 173 28.38 14.27 20.85
C PRO A 173 27.97 13.55 19.57
N LEU A 174 27.05 12.58 19.68
CA LEU A 174 26.49 11.93 18.51
C LEU A 174 25.56 12.93 17.79
N PRO A 175 25.69 13.14 16.47
CA PRO A 175 24.76 13.98 15.73
C PRO A 175 23.32 13.49 15.87
N PRO A 176 22.32 14.38 15.73
CA PRO A 176 20.93 13.97 15.70
C PRO A 176 20.69 13.00 14.54
N ARG A 177 19.90 11.97 14.80
CA ARG A 177 19.60 10.89 13.86
C ARG A 177 18.10 10.80 13.64
N LEU A 178 17.71 10.37 12.45
CA LEU A 178 16.30 10.26 12.07
C LEU A 178 15.51 9.38 13.05
N VAL A 179 16.09 8.24 13.44
CA VAL A 179 15.54 7.38 14.49
C VAL A 179 16.65 7.03 15.47
N PRO A 180 16.55 7.38 16.76
CA PRO A 180 17.52 6.99 17.78
C PRO A 180 17.74 5.47 17.82
N GLN A 181 19.00 5.04 18.01
CA GLN A 181 19.45 3.63 18.08
C GLN A 181 19.12 2.70 16.88
N SER A 182 18.44 3.19 15.85
CA SER A 182 18.21 2.47 14.59
C SER A 182 19.44 2.39 13.69
N LYS A 183 19.45 1.46 12.73
CA LYS A 183 20.39 1.45 11.60
C LYS A 183 19.85 2.19 10.37
N LEU A 184 18.72 2.88 10.49
CA LEU A 184 18.08 3.61 9.40
C LEU A 184 18.77 4.95 9.16
N GLY A 185 19.50 5.07 8.06
CA GLY A 185 19.98 6.34 7.53
C GLY A 185 18.88 7.08 6.74
N LEU A 186 19.12 8.37 6.48
CA LEU A 186 18.13 9.26 5.85
C LEU A 186 17.81 8.88 4.40
N GLY A 187 18.81 8.65 3.55
CA GLY A 187 18.59 8.26 2.15
C GLY A 187 17.91 6.91 2.02
N LEU A 188 18.21 5.95 2.91
CA LEU A 188 17.48 4.69 2.97
C LEU A 188 16.01 4.93 3.34
N ALA A 189 15.72 5.79 4.32
CA ALA A 189 14.35 6.15 4.67
C ALA A 189 13.58 6.75 3.48
N VAL A 190 14.21 7.69 2.76
CA VAL A 190 13.64 8.30 1.55
C VAL A 190 13.37 7.23 0.49
N HIS A 191 14.34 6.36 0.22
CA HIS A 191 14.19 5.28 -0.75
C HIS A 191 13.03 4.33 -0.39
N LEU A 192 12.91 3.92 0.88
CA LEU A 192 11.82 3.05 1.32
C LEU A 192 10.45 3.70 1.13
N LEU A 193 10.31 4.99 1.42
CA LEU A 193 9.04 5.70 1.24
C LEU A 193 8.68 5.86 -0.25
N LEU A 194 9.61 6.35 -1.07
CA LEU A 194 9.37 6.51 -2.51
C LEU A 194 9.06 5.17 -3.16
N SER A 195 9.86 4.13 -2.88
CA SER A 195 9.62 2.83 -3.46
C SER A 195 8.31 2.20 -3.00
N ARG A 196 7.87 2.44 -1.77
CA ARG A 196 6.59 1.89 -1.30
C ARG A 196 5.38 2.63 -1.87
N PHE A 197 5.43 3.96 -1.87
CA PHE A 197 4.26 4.82 -2.08
C PHE A 197 4.17 5.44 -3.46
N ASP A 198 5.30 5.70 -4.11
CA ASP A 198 5.38 6.26 -5.47
C ASP A 198 5.58 5.13 -6.49
N ASP A 199 6.56 4.25 -6.28
CA ASP A 199 6.83 3.12 -7.19
C ASP A 199 5.93 1.89 -6.94
N HIS A 200 5.07 1.94 -5.92
CA HIS A 200 4.16 0.84 -5.53
C HIS A 200 4.83 -0.52 -5.25
N VAL A 201 6.10 -0.52 -4.82
CA VAL A 201 6.85 -1.74 -4.51
C VAL A 201 6.43 -2.30 -3.14
N ALA A 202 6.00 -3.56 -3.13
CA ALA A 202 5.66 -4.26 -1.91
C ALA A 202 6.89 -4.51 -1.01
N TYR A 203 6.70 -4.48 0.31
CA TYR A 203 7.80 -4.67 1.27
C TYR A 203 8.52 -6.02 1.14
N TYR A 204 7.84 -7.09 0.72
CA TYR A 204 8.50 -8.39 0.47
C TYR A 204 9.45 -8.31 -0.73
N THR A 205 9.14 -7.49 -1.73
CA THR A 205 10.00 -7.25 -2.88
C THR A 205 11.23 -6.44 -2.46
N LEU A 206 11.07 -5.43 -1.61
CA LEU A 206 12.18 -4.67 -1.05
C LEU A 206 13.10 -5.55 -0.19
N GLU A 207 12.56 -6.35 0.73
CA GLU A 207 13.32 -7.34 1.51
C GLU A 207 14.14 -8.26 0.59
N ARG A 208 13.51 -8.77 -0.48
CA ARG A 208 14.17 -9.60 -1.49
C ARG A 208 15.29 -8.85 -2.20
N ILE A 209 15.06 -7.60 -2.62
CA ILE A 209 16.06 -6.76 -3.28
C ILE A 209 17.27 -6.52 -2.37
N PHE A 210 17.05 -6.15 -1.10
CA PHE A 210 18.15 -5.94 -0.15
C PHE A 210 18.98 -7.20 0.06
N ARG A 211 18.32 -8.34 0.19
CA ARG A 211 19.01 -9.62 0.36
C ARG A 211 19.75 -10.05 -0.90
N GLU A 212 19.09 -10.04 -2.06
CA GLU A 212 19.63 -10.60 -3.30
C GLU A 212 20.62 -9.66 -3.99
N ARG A 213 20.38 -8.35 -4.00
CA ARG A 213 21.25 -7.41 -4.74
C ARG A 213 22.35 -6.81 -3.87
N PHE A 214 22.09 -6.65 -2.58
CA PHE A 214 23.00 -5.96 -1.67
C PHE A 214 23.57 -6.87 -0.58
N GLY A 215 23.14 -8.14 -0.50
CA GLY A 215 23.59 -9.07 0.53
C GLY A 215 23.17 -8.70 1.95
N VAL A 216 22.18 -7.80 2.12
CA VAL A 216 21.73 -7.31 3.43
C VAL A 216 20.39 -7.92 3.82
N ALA A 217 20.36 -8.54 4.99
CA ALA A 217 19.12 -9.01 5.59
C ALA A 217 18.38 -7.85 6.30
N ILE A 218 17.53 -7.14 5.56
CA ILE A 218 16.56 -6.19 6.13
C ILE A 218 15.18 -6.84 6.06
N THR A 219 14.65 -7.24 7.21
CA THR A 219 13.37 -7.97 7.25
C THR A 219 12.19 -7.06 6.92
N ARG A 220 11.11 -7.63 6.39
CA ARG A 220 9.84 -6.90 6.20
C ARG A 220 9.38 -6.16 7.44
N GLN A 221 9.44 -6.82 8.60
CA GLN A 221 9.04 -6.22 9.87
C GLN A 221 9.89 -4.98 10.21
N GLN A 222 11.21 -5.05 9.97
CA GLN A 222 12.10 -3.93 10.19
C GLN A 222 11.77 -2.74 9.28
N ILE A 223 11.46 -3.01 7.99
CA ILE A 223 11.05 -1.98 7.03
C ILE A 223 9.76 -1.31 7.50
N VAL A 224 8.75 -2.08 7.92
CA VAL A 224 7.47 -1.54 8.43
C VAL A 224 7.70 -0.65 9.65
N GLN A 225 8.48 -1.10 10.63
CA GLN A 225 8.82 -0.30 11.82
C GLN A 225 9.56 0.98 11.48
N TRP A 226 10.44 0.96 10.47
CA TRP A 226 11.12 2.16 10.00
C TRP A 226 10.14 3.13 9.34
N VAL A 227 9.31 2.66 8.41
CA VAL A 227 8.29 3.49 7.75
C VAL A 227 7.32 4.09 8.75
N GLU A 228 6.87 3.34 9.75
CA GLU A 228 6.00 3.83 10.83
C GLU A 228 6.63 5.00 11.59
N LYS A 229 7.90 4.89 11.96
CA LYS A 229 8.63 5.97 12.65
C LYS A 229 8.77 7.20 11.77
N VAL A 230 9.03 7.05 10.48
CA VAL A 230 9.10 8.20 9.56
C VAL A 230 7.70 8.80 9.36
N ALA A 231 6.67 7.98 9.24
CA ALA A 231 5.28 8.45 9.16
C ALA A 231 4.88 9.27 10.40
N HIS A 232 5.32 8.88 11.60
CA HIS A 232 5.13 9.66 12.82
C HIS A 232 5.72 11.07 12.70
N TRP A 233 6.96 11.21 12.21
CA TRP A 233 7.57 12.52 11.97
C TRP A 233 6.79 13.35 10.94
N LEU A 234 6.31 12.72 9.87
CA LEU A 234 5.53 13.37 8.81
C LEU A 234 4.13 13.81 9.26
N GLN A 235 3.65 13.41 10.44
CA GLN A 235 2.36 13.87 10.96
C GLN A 235 2.29 15.39 11.11
N ALA A 236 3.42 16.06 11.37
CA ALA A 236 3.46 17.52 11.42
C ALA A 236 3.06 18.14 10.08
N ILE A 237 3.60 17.61 8.97
CA ILE A 237 3.26 18.06 7.62
C ILE A 237 1.82 17.69 7.28
N TYR A 238 1.39 16.48 7.64
CA TYR A 238 0.00 16.03 7.45
C TYR A 238 -1.02 16.96 8.11
N ARG A 239 -0.73 17.44 9.33
CA ARG A 239 -1.58 18.42 10.04
C ARG A 239 -1.58 19.78 9.35
N LEU A 240 -0.41 20.29 8.95
CA LEU A 240 -0.30 21.58 8.25
C LEU A 240 -1.04 21.57 6.90
N ILE A 241 -0.97 20.46 6.16
CA ILE A 241 -1.75 20.28 4.92
C ILE A 241 -3.25 20.45 5.20
N TRP A 242 -3.75 19.83 6.26
CA TRP A 242 -5.15 19.96 6.64
C TRP A 242 -5.52 21.39 7.06
N GLU A 243 -4.68 22.05 7.86
CA GLU A 243 -4.89 23.44 8.28
C GLU A 243 -4.99 24.38 7.08
N GLU A 244 -4.13 24.23 6.07
CA GLU A 244 -4.20 25.03 4.84
C GLU A 244 -5.48 24.75 4.04
N LEU A 245 -5.86 23.47 3.89
CA LEU A 245 -7.10 23.11 3.21
C LEU A 245 -8.33 23.67 3.95
N GLN A 246 -8.33 23.62 5.28
CA GLN A 246 -9.42 24.11 6.12
C GLN A 246 -9.53 25.65 6.12
N ALA A 247 -8.41 26.37 5.93
CA ALA A 247 -8.40 27.82 5.78
C ALA A 247 -8.98 28.30 4.44
N GLY A 248 -9.06 27.42 3.45
CA GLY A 248 -9.72 27.68 2.17
C GLY A 248 -11.25 27.70 2.27
N ASP A 249 -11.89 27.99 1.15
CA ASP A 249 -13.35 28.06 1.00
C ASP A 249 -13.90 27.03 0.01
N TYR A 250 -13.06 26.11 -0.48
CA TYR A 250 -13.42 25.10 -1.46
C TYR A 250 -12.66 23.79 -1.25
N LEU A 251 -13.39 22.68 -1.28
CA LEU A 251 -12.85 21.31 -1.18
C LEU A 251 -13.51 20.38 -2.19
N GLN A 252 -12.71 19.52 -2.82
CA GLN A 252 -13.17 18.31 -3.51
C GLN A 252 -13.12 17.16 -2.51
N ILE A 253 -14.24 16.45 -2.37
CA ILE A 253 -14.35 15.33 -1.43
C ILE A 253 -14.84 14.10 -2.19
N ASP A 254 -14.13 13.00 -1.98
CA ASP A 254 -14.46 11.69 -2.57
C ASP A 254 -14.04 10.59 -1.59
N GLU A 255 -14.59 9.40 -1.74
CA GLU A 255 -14.21 8.25 -0.93
C GLU A 255 -13.98 7.01 -1.77
N SER A 256 -12.88 6.30 -1.50
CA SER A 256 -12.52 5.08 -2.21
C SER A 256 -12.51 3.88 -1.26
N PRO A 257 -13.25 2.80 -1.58
CA PRO A 257 -13.20 1.57 -0.80
C PRO A 257 -11.83 0.91 -0.91
N VAL A 258 -11.27 0.48 0.22
CA VAL A 258 -10.00 -0.26 0.30
C VAL A 258 -10.18 -1.56 1.09
N LYS A 259 -9.47 -2.62 0.68
CA LYS A 259 -9.43 -3.87 1.43
C LYS A 259 -8.35 -3.80 2.49
N VAL A 260 -8.72 -4.12 3.73
CA VAL A 260 -7.84 -4.04 4.89
C VAL A 260 -7.77 -5.39 5.58
N LEU A 261 -6.58 -5.79 6.00
CA LEU A 261 -6.42 -6.95 6.87
C LEU A 261 -6.75 -6.51 8.30
N ASP A 262 -7.91 -6.92 8.78
CA ASP A 262 -8.40 -6.60 10.11
C ASP A 262 -8.37 -7.88 10.97
N PRO A 263 -7.65 -7.90 12.11
CA PRO A 263 -7.62 -9.05 13.00
C PRO A 263 -9.00 -9.49 13.50
N GLU A 264 -9.96 -8.58 13.57
CA GLU A 264 -11.31 -8.85 14.06
C GLU A 264 -12.18 -9.53 12.98
N VAL A 265 -11.81 -9.39 11.70
CA VAL A 265 -12.54 -9.97 10.57
C VAL A 265 -11.87 -11.27 10.11
N LYS A 266 -12.43 -12.41 10.53
CA LYS A 266 -11.91 -13.73 10.18
C LYS A 266 -12.22 -14.13 8.73
N GLY A 267 -11.23 -14.71 8.05
CA GLY A 267 -11.39 -15.39 6.77
C GLY A 267 -11.58 -14.50 5.54
N LYS A 268 -11.60 -13.17 5.70
CA LYS A 268 -11.69 -12.22 4.58
C LYS A 268 -11.06 -10.87 4.95
N ALA A 269 -10.68 -10.10 3.94
CA ALA A 269 -10.30 -8.70 4.15
C ALA A 269 -11.54 -7.87 4.53
N ALA A 270 -11.40 -7.03 5.55
CA ALA A 270 -12.37 -6.02 5.92
C ALA A 270 -12.49 -4.95 4.82
N GLN A 271 -13.62 -4.25 4.82
CA GLN A 271 -13.85 -3.12 3.94
C GLN A 271 -13.60 -1.83 4.72
N GLY A 272 -12.58 -1.07 4.33
CA GLY A 272 -12.34 0.29 4.81
C GLY A 272 -12.53 1.31 3.69
N TYR A 273 -12.35 2.58 4.01
CA TYR A 273 -12.53 3.70 3.10
C TYR A 273 -11.40 4.71 3.30
N LEU A 274 -10.82 5.18 2.19
CA LEU A 274 -9.94 6.34 2.17
C LEU A 274 -10.76 7.53 1.70
N TRP A 275 -10.97 8.50 2.60
CA TRP A 275 -11.54 9.79 2.24
C TRP A 275 -10.46 10.71 1.72
N PHE A 276 -10.76 11.32 0.58
CA PHE A 276 -9.96 12.31 -0.09
C PHE A 276 -10.55 13.69 0.15
N TYR A 277 -9.70 14.65 0.51
CA TYR A 277 -10.01 16.06 0.57
C TYR A 277 -8.91 16.82 -0.18
N ALA A 278 -9.29 17.61 -1.18
CA ALA A 278 -8.28 18.35 -1.93
C ALA A 278 -8.79 19.68 -2.44
N ARG A 279 -7.84 20.53 -2.83
CA ARG A 279 -8.10 21.75 -3.58
C ARG A 279 -7.28 21.73 -4.87
N PRO A 280 -7.87 21.99 -6.04
CA PRO A 280 -7.16 22.01 -7.32
C PRO A 280 -5.93 22.91 -7.29
N GLY A 281 -4.81 22.41 -7.81
CA GLY A 281 -3.52 23.13 -7.82
C GLY A 281 -2.89 23.32 -6.44
N ARG A 282 -3.39 22.65 -5.41
CA ARG A 282 -2.91 22.72 -4.01
C ARG A 282 -2.72 21.31 -3.46
N TYR A 283 -2.90 21.15 -2.14
CA TYR A 283 -2.68 19.90 -1.44
C TYR A 283 -3.83 18.90 -1.58
N VAL A 284 -3.46 17.64 -1.33
CA VAL A 284 -4.35 16.49 -1.17
C VAL A 284 -4.16 15.96 0.23
N PHE A 285 -5.27 15.66 0.90
CA PHE A 285 -5.32 15.05 2.22
C PHE A 285 -6.13 13.76 2.13
N LEU A 286 -5.59 12.70 2.73
CA LEU A 286 -6.17 11.35 2.73
C LEU A 286 -6.33 10.87 4.16
N GLU A 287 -7.53 10.40 4.50
CA GLU A 287 -7.83 9.87 5.81
C GLU A 287 -8.50 8.51 5.71
N PHE A 288 -8.04 7.56 6.53
CA PHE A 288 -8.61 6.23 6.60
C PHE A 288 -9.72 6.15 7.63
N HIS A 289 -10.83 5.51 7.26
CA HIS A 289 -11.96 5.17 8.12
C HIS A 289 -12.39 3.72 7.88
N SER A 290 -12.77 3.01 8.95
CA SER A 290 -13.27 1.63 8.86
C SER A 290 -14.73 1.54 8.38
N SER A 291 -15.46 2.66 8.38
CA SER A 291 -16.87 2.74 8.01
C SER A 291 -17.08 3.78 6.90
N ARG A 292 -18.07 3.57 6.02
CA ARG A 292 -18.51 4.57 5.02
C ARG A 292 -19.47 5.62 5.62
N GLY A 293 -19.67 5.59 6.93
CA GLY A 293 -20.62 6.44 7.63
C GLY A 293 -20.25 7.92 7.65
N ARG A 294 -21.17 8.73 8.15
CA ARG A 294 -21.04 10.20 8.19
C ARG A 294 -20.03 10.70 9.19
N ASP A 295 -19.72 9.92 10.23
CA ASP A 295 -19.01 10.42 11.40
C ASP A 295 -17.59 10.88 11.07
N GLY A 296 -16.87 10.14 10.23
CA GLY A 296 -15.55 10.51 9.74
C GLY A 296 -15.51 11.87 9.04
N PRO A 297 -16.23 12.05 7.91
CA PRO A 297 -16.27 13.34 7.22
C PRO A 297 -16.93 14.45 8.04
N ARG A 298 -17.88 14.13 8.92
CA ARG A 298 -18.49 15.10 9.83
C ARG A 298 -17.49 15.70 10.82
N GLU A 299 -16.68 14.85 11.45
CA GLU A 299 -15.64 15.31 12.36
C GLU A 299 -14.60 16.14 11.62
N ARG A 300 -14.13 15.63 10.47
CA ARG A 300 -13.12 16.29 9.66
C ARG A 300 -13.57 17.66 9.17
N LEU A 301 -14.82 17.79 8.70
CA LEU A 301 -15.36 19.06 8.17
C LEU A 301 -15.85 20.02 9.27
N ARG A 302 -15.70 19.68 10.56
CA ARG A 302 -16.12 20.53 11.66
C ARG A 302 -15.42 21.89 11.58
N GLY A 303 -16.22 22.96 11.52
CA GLY A 303 -15.71 24.33 11.45
C GLY A 303 -15.26 24.79 10.05
N PHE A 304 -15.24 23.91 9.05
CA PHE A 304 -15.01 24.32 7.66
C PHE A 304 -16.18 25.17 7.15
N ARG A 305 -15.86 26.22 6.38
CA ARG A 305 -16.84 27.15 5.82
C ARG A 305 -16.52 27.35 4.36
N GLY A 306 -17.40 26.90 3.48
CA GLY A 306 -17.09 26.92 2.05
C GLY A 306 -17.95 25.97 1.24
N THR A 307 -17.48 25.69 0.04
CA THR A 307 -18.14 24.84 -0.95
C THR A 307 -17.43 23.50 -1.04
N MET A 308 -18.16 22.41 -0.80
CA MET A 308 -17.71 21.06 -1.10
C MET A 308 -18.22 20.64 -2.49
N GLN A 309 -17.30 20.19 -3.34
CA GLN A 309 -17.61 19.48 -4.58
C GLN A 309 -17.53 17.98 -4.31
N THR A 310 -18.66 17.30 -4.42
CA THR A 310 -18.77 15.87 -4.11
C THR A 310 -19.46 15.13 -5.25
N ASP A 311 -19.45 13.81 -5.20
CA ASP A 311 -20.32 13.01 -6.04
C ASP A 311 -21.81 13.13 -5.60
N GLY A 312 -22.65 12.24 -6.13
CA GLY A 312 -24.07 12.17 -5.82
C GLY A 312 -24.42 11.52 -4.48
N TYR A 313 -23.46 11.15 -3.64
CA TYR A 313 -23.73 10.42 -2.41
C TYR A 313 -24.52 11.27 -1.39
N GLU A 314 -25.63 10.71 -0.90
CA GLU A 314 -26.57 11.36 0.02
C GLU A 314 -25.93 11.83 1.33
N LEU A 315 -24.83 11.18 1.73
CA LEU A 315 -24.04 11.54 2.90
C LEU A 315 -23.68 13.03 2.92
N TYR A 316 -23.18 13.54 1.80
CA TYR A 316 -22.74 14.92 1.69
C TYR A 316 -23.91 15.90 1.76
N GLU A 317 -25.10 15.50 1.29
CA GLU A 317 -26.31 16.29 1.46
C GLU A 317 -26.75 16.37 2.93
N ALA A 318 -26.62 15.26 3.66
CA ALA A 318 -26.91 15.22 5.09
C ALA A 318 -25.97 16.16 5.87
N LEU A 319 -24.66 16.12 5.58
CA LEU A 319 -23.66 17.01 6.19
C LEU A 319 -23.93 18.50 5.89
N ARG A 320 -24.40 18.80 4.68
CA ARG A 320 -24.79 20.17 4.29
C ARG A 320 -25.97 20.69 5.09
N LYS A 321 -26.93 19.82 5.41
CA LYS A 321 -28.19 20.17 6.10
C LYS A 321 -28.07 20.22 7.62
N GLU A 322 -26.93 19.84 8.21
CA GLU A 322 -26.76 19.93 9.66
C GLU A 322 -26.90 21.39 10.15
N PRO A 323 -27.58 21.66 11.28
CA PRO A 323 -27.85 23.04 11.73
C PRO A 323 -26.60 23.89 11.96
N ALA A 324 -25.49 23.28 12.37
CA ALA A 324 -24.20 23.94 12.58
C ALA A 324 -23.36 24.09 11.29
N SER A 325 -23.82 23.49 10.18
CA SER A 325 -23.09 23.44 8.92
C SER A 325 -23.16 24.78 8.20
N ARG A 326 -21.99 25.22 7.71
CA ARG A 326 -21.88 26.36 6.78
C ARG A 326 -21.37 25.90 5.42
N LEU A 327 -21.68 24.66 5.08
CA LEU A 327 -21.26 24.01 3.85
C LEU A 327 -22.24 24.35 2.72
N LYS A 328 -21.70 24.72 1.57
CA LYS A 328 -22.39 24.70 0.28
C LYS A 328 -21.97 23.43 -0.44
N ARG A 329 -22.84 22.84 -1.27
CA ARG A 329 -22.52 21.65 -2.04
C ARG A 329 -22.71 21.92 -3.53
N ILE A 330 -21.76 21.48 -4.33
CA ILE A 330 -21.88 21.38 -5.78
C ILE A 330 -21.58 19.94 -6.23
N GLY A 331 -22.19 19.53 -7.33
CA GLY A 331 -21.98 18.20 -7.91
C GLY A 331 -20.68 18.11 -8.71
N CYS A 332 -20.02 16.96 -8.65
CA CYS A 332 -18.86 16.67 -9.46
C CYS A 332 -19.25 16.36 -10.91
N THR A 333 -18.81 17.22 -11.85
CA THR A 333 -19.10 17.07 -13.29
C THR A 333 -18.45 15.84 -13.90
N SER A 334 -17.32 15.37 -13.37
CA SER A 334 -16.69 14.11 -13.81
C SER A 334 -17.59 12.90 -13.53
N HIS A 335 -18.23 12.85 -12.36
CA HIS A 335 -19.19 11.82 -12.02
C HIS A 335 -20.45 11.88 -12.89
N ALA A 336 -20.99 13.08 -13.13
CA ALA A 336 -22.12 13.26 -14.04
C ALA A 336 -21.78 12.80 -15.46
N ARG A 337 -20.63 13.27 -16.01
CA ARG A 337 -20.13 12.89 -17.33
C ARG A 337 -19.98 11.37 -17.47
N ARG A 338 -19.43 10.68 -16.46
CA ARG A 338 -19.28 9.20 -16.50
C ARG A 338 -20.61 8.49 -16.76
N LYS A 339 -21.71 8.95 -16.16
CA LYS A 339 -23.05 8.39 -16.38
C LYS A 339 -23.56 8.62 -17.80
N PHE A 340 -23.37 9.83 -18.36
CA PHE A 340 -23.72 10.11 -19.75
C PHE A 340 -22.92 9.26 -20.74
N TYR A 341 -21.62 9.05 -20.48
CA TYR A 341 -20.79 8.16 -21.30
C TYR A 341 -21.23 6.70 -21.20
N LYS A 342 -21.62 6.22 -20.01
CA LYS A 342 -22.20 4.88 -19.86
C LYS A 342 -23.48 4.75 -20.68
N ALA A 343 -24.41 5.71 -20.55
CA ALA A 343 -25.66 5.72 -21.30
C ALA A 343 -25.44 5.74 -22.84
N LEU A 344 -24.48 6.52 -23.33
CA LEU A 344 -24.13 6.54 -24.76
C LEU A 344 -23.57 5.21 -25.28
N GLN A 345 -22.96 4.39 -24.42
CA GLN A 345 -22.47 3.06 -24.79
C GLN A 345 -23.54 1.96 -24.68
N GLU A 346 -24.71 2.30 -24.14
CA GLU A 346 -25.89 1.44 -23.98
C GLU A 346 -26.97 1.75 -25.03
N SER A 347 -26.98 2.97 -25.59
CA SER A 347 -27.75 3.37 -26.78
C SER A 347 -27.08 2.91 -28.07
#